data_AF-B2BGU0-F1
#
_entry.id   AF-B2BGU0-F1
#
_cell.length_a   1.000
_cell.length_b   1.000
_cell.length_c   1.000
_cell.angle_alpha   90.00
_cell.angle_beta   90.00
_cell.angle_gamma   90.00
#
_symmetry.space_group_name_H-M   'P 1'
#
loop_
_entity.id
_entity.type
_entity.pdbx_description
1 polymer ?
#
loop_
_entity_poly.entity_id
_entity_poly.type
_entity_poly.pdbx_seq_one_letter_code
_entity_poly.pdbx_strand_id
1 'polypeptide(L)' 'STLVKNDGFPNPVSGMDREARVLKYREKRKNRNFEKTIRYASRKAYAETRPRIKGRFAKRSENGIESLMVPTF' A
#
# COMPACT_ATOMS: atom_id res chain seq x y z
N SER A 1 -30.04 -0.35 -38.20
CA SER A 1 -29.09 -1.34 -37.66
C SER A 1 -28.17 -0.63 -36.69
N THR A 2 -28.26 -0.95 -35.40
CA THR A 2 -27.44 -0.29 -34.36
C THR A 2 -26.02 -0.88 -34.37
N LEU A 3 -25.03 -0.06 -34.71
CA LEU A 3 -23.60 -0.35 -34.58
C LEU A 3 -23.26 -0.58 -33.10
N VAL A 4 -23.19 -1.85 -32.70
CA VAL A 4 -22.57 -2.25 -31.43
C VAL A 4 -21.07 -2.00 -31.59
N LYS A 5 -20.58 -0.93 -30.97
CA LYS A 5 -19.15 -0.75 -30.73
C LYS A 5 -18.74 -1.87 -29.79
N ASN A 6 -18.13 -2.92 -30.33
CA ASN A 6 -17.44 -3.91 -29.53
C ASN A 6 -16.21 -3.22 -28.94
N ASP A 7 -16.37 -2.66 -27.75
CA ASP A 7 -15.26 -2.22 -26.90
C ASP A 7 -14.48 -3.47 -26.49
N GLY A 8 -13.61 -3.90 -27.40
CA GLY A 8 -12.83 -5.12 -27.27
C GLY A 8 -12.02 -5.09 -26.00
N PHE A 9 -12.32 -6.00 -25.07
CA PHE A 9 -11.42 -6.34 -23.99
C PHE A 9 -10.04 -6.61 -24.61
N PRO A 10 -8.97 -5.90 -24.19
CA PRO A 10 -7.67 -5.99 -24.84
C PRO A 10 -7.22 -7.44 -24.80
N ASN A 11 -7.16 -8.06 -25.98
CA ASN A 11 -6.78 -9.46 -26.12
C ASN A 11 -5.29 -9.56 -25.74
N PRO A 12 -4.93 -10.20 -24.61
CA PRO A 12 -3.58 -10.11 -24.04
C PRO A 12 -2.50 -10.79 -24.91
N VAL A 13 -2.88 -11.40 -26.04
CA VAL A 13 -2.01 -12.14 -26.95
C VAL A 13 -1.75 -11.45 -28.30
N SER A 14 -2.30 -10.25 -28.57
CA SER A 14 -1.91 -9.51 -29.78
C SER A 14 -0.52 -8.85 -29.63
N GLY A 15 0.30 -8.89 -30.69
CA GLY A 15 1.65 -8.34 -30.70
C GLY A 15 1.70 -6.83 -30.45
N MET A 16 0.72 -6.08 -30.98
CA MET A 16 0.58 -4.63 -30.76
C MET A 16 0.26 -4.31 -29.29
N ASP A 17 -0.58 -5.13 -28.64
CA ASP A 17 -0.88 -4.99 -27.20
C ASP A 17 0.33 -5.35 -26.32
N ARG A 18 1.25 -6.18 -26.81
CA ARG A 18 2.51 -6.48 -26.12
C ARG A 18 3.47 -5.29 -26.17
N GLU A 19 3.64 -4.67 -27.34
CA GLU A 19 4.52 -3.50 -27.50
C GLU A 19 4.08 -2.35 -26.60
N ALA A 20 2.78 -2.02 -26.60
CA ALA A 20 2.23 -0.98 -25.73
C ALA A 20 2.45 -1.28 -24.23
N ARG A 21 2.26 -2.53 -23.78
CA ARG A 21 2.54 -2.94 -22.39
C ARG A 21 4.02 -2.85 -22.03
N VAL A 22 4.91 -3.22 -22.95
CA VAL A 22 6.36 -3.15 -22.75
C VAL A 22 6.83 -1.70 -22.65
N LEU A 23 6.31 -0.80 -23.48
CA LEU A 23 6.61 0.63 -23.39
C LEU A 23 6.17 1.21 -22.03
N LYS A 24 4.92 0.96 -21.62
CA LYS A 24 4.40 1.36 -20.31
C LYS A 24 5.24 0.80 -19.15
N TYR A 25 5.70 -0.45 -19.25
CA TYR A 25 6.61 -1.04 -18.27
C TYR A 25 7.95 -0.30 -18.21
N ARG A 26 8.57 0.01 -19.35
CA ARG A 26 9.86 0.72 -19.43
C ARG A 26 9.75 2.12 -18.84
N GLU A 27 8.69 2.85 -19.16
CA GLU A 27 8.41 4.17 -18.58
C GLU A 27 8.20 4.09 -17.07
N LYS A 28 7.35 3.16 -16.59
CA LYS A 28 7.16 2.92 -15.15
C LYS A 28 8.45 2.52 -14.44
N ARG A 29 9.36 1.79 -15.12
CA ARG A 29 10.66 1.39 -14.55
C ARG A 29 11.58 2.60 -14.34
N LYS A 30 11.61 3.54 -15.29
CA LYS A 30 12.37 4.79 -15.16
C LYS A 30 11.83 5.65 -14.01
N ASN A 31 10.52 5.65 -13.80
CA ASN A 31 9.84 6.47 -12.79
C ASN A 31 9.66 5.77 -11.42
N ARG A 32 10.44 4.72 -11.12
CA ARG A 32 10.35 4.05 -9.82
C ARG A 32 10.96 4.95 -8.74
N ASN A 33 10.17 5.23 -7.70
CA ASN A 33 10.67 5.85 -6.49
C ASN A 33 11.10 4.76 -5.50
N PHE A 34 12.37 4.78 -5.09
CA PHE A 34 12.94 3.86 -4.09
C PHE A 34 13.00 4.47 -2.69
N GLU A 35 12.75 5.76 -2.57
CA GLU A 35 12.73 6.46 -1.29
C GLU A 35 11.53 6.01 -0.46
N LYS A 36 11.71 5.99 0.87
CA LYS A 36 10.65 5.57 1.79
C LYS A 36 9.52 6.59 1.78
N THR A 37 8.45 6.26 1.09
CA THR A 37 7.27 7.13 0.99
C THR A 37 6.24 6.77 2.07
N ILE A 38 5.95 7.71 2.97
CA ILE A 38 4.84 7.59 3.94
C ILE A 38 3.57 8.14 3.28
N ARG A 39 2.72 7.26 2.77
CA ARG A 39 1.48 7.66 2.08
C ARG A 39 0.35 8.08 3.02
N TYR A 40 0.32 7.52 4.23
CA TYR A 40 -0.76 7.75 5.20
C TYR A 40 -0.20 8.27 6.52
N ALA A 41 -0.25 9.59 6.70
CA ALA A 41 0.30 10.27 7.87
C ALA A 41 -0.38 9.83 9.18
N SER A 42 -1.71 9.71 9.19
CA SER A 42 -2.47 9.27 10.37
C SER A 42 -2.05 7.89 10.88
N ARG A 43 -1.80 6.93 9.97
CA ARG A 43 -1.33 5.59 10.32
C ARG A 43 0.09 5.59 10.88
N LYS A 44 0.95 6.49 10.40
CA LYS A 44 2.31 6.67 10.96
C LYS A 44 2.23 7.21 12.39
N ALA A 45 1.47 8.28 12.62
CA ALA A 45 1.29 8.86 13.95
C ALA A 45 0.77 7.84 14.96
N TYR A 46 -0.23 7.03 14.58
CA TYR A 46 -0.74 5.96 15.44
C TYR A 46 0.32 4.88 15.75
N ALA A 47 1.17 4.53 14.78
CA ALA A 47 2.23 3.53 14.97
C ALA A 47 3.40 4.03 15.83
N GLU A 48 3.58 5.34 15.93
CA GLU A 48 4.58 6.02 16.77
C GLU A 48 4.15 6.07 18.24
N THR A 49 2.86 6.29 18.53
CA THR A 49 2.35 6.37 19.91
C THR A 49 2.00 5.02 20.52
N ARG A 50 1.80 3.97 19.71
CA ARG A 50 1.37 2.65 20.21
C ARG A 50 2.48 1.94 21.02
N PRO A 51 2.17 1.37 22.21
CA PRO A 51 3.16 0.69 23.05
C PRO A 51 3.87 -0.49 22.36
N ARG A 52 5.18 -0.59 22.58
CA ARG A 52 6.04 -1.66 22.02
C ARG A 52 6.85 -2.37 23.09
N ILE A 53 7.03 -3.68 22.91
CA ILE A 53 7.92 -4.54 23.71
C ILE A 53 8.86 -5.22 22.73
N LYS A 54 10.18 -5.00 22.86
CA LYS A 54 11.21 -5.53 21.94
C LYS A 54 10.89 -5.26 20.45
N GLY A 55 10.37 -4.06 20.14
CA GLY A 55 10.03 -3.62 18.78
C GLY A 55 8.66 -4.08 18.24
N ARG A 56 7.99 -5.00 18.93
CA ARG A 56 6.64 -5.50 18.57
C ARG A 56 5.56 -4.72 19.31
N PHE A 57 4.40 -4.54 18.71
CA PHE A 57 3.26 -3.95 19.43
C PHE A 57 2.78 -4.88 20.54
N ALA A 58 2.48 -4.32 21.71
CA ALA A 58 1.87 -5.07 22.80
C ALA A 58 0.41 -5.44 22.47
N LYS A 59 -0.01 -6.64 22.88
CA LYS A 59 -1.44 -7.02 22.94
C LYS A 59 -2.03 -6.51 24.26
N ARG A 60 -3.32 -6.14 24.25
CA ARG A 60 -4.01 -5.66 25.46
C ARG A 60 -4.23 -6.76 26.51
N SER A 61 -4.21 -8.03 26.12
CA SER A 61 -4.58 -9.16 26.98
C SER A 61 -3.43 -10.16 27.09
N GLU A 62 -2.41 -9.86 27.91
CA GLU A 62 -1.61 -10.91 28.57
C GLU A 62 -0.67 -10.34 29.63
N ASN A 63 -0.20 -9.11 29.47
CA ASN A 63 0.70 -8.47 30.44
C ASN A 63 0.15 -7.10 30.80
N GLY A 64 -0.14 -6.87 32.09
CA GLY A 64 -0.69 -5.65 32.67
C GLY A 64 0.17 -4.40 32.50
N ILE A 65 0.40 -3.96 31.27
CA ILE A 65 0.99 -2.67 30.92
C ILE A 65 -0.09 -1.59 30.85
N GLU A 66 -1.33 -1.92 31.24
CA GLU A 66 -2.36 -0.93 31.57
C GLU A 66 -2.08 -0.24 32.93
N SER A 67 -1.14 -0.73 33.75
CA SER A 67 -0.84 -0.14 35.07
C SER A 67 0.28 0.91 35.09
N LEU A 68 1.12 1.03 34.05
CA LEU A 68 2.32 1.91 34.08
C LEU A 68 2.20 3.19 33.25
N MET A 69 1.05 3.44 32.61
CA MET A 69 0.88 4.59 31.69
C MET A 69 -0.46 5.32 31.87
N VAL A 70 -1.11 5.17 33.02
CA VAL A 70 -2.24 6.02 33.40
C VAL A 70 -1.73 6.96 34.48
N PRO A 71 -1.63 8.29 34.26
CA PRO A 71 -1.68 9.19 35.38
C PRO A 71 -3.12 9.10 35.91
N THR A 72 -3.30 8.34 36.99
CA THR A 72 -4.47 8.47 37.84
C THR A 72 -4.37 9.81 38.54
N PHE A 73 -5.02 10.83 37.96
CA PHE A 73 -5.84 11.89 38.56
C PHE A 73 -6.14 12.92 37.46
#